data_AF-A0A6G1GZ37-F1
#
_entry.id   AF-A0A6G1GZ37-F1
#
_cell.length_a   1.000
_cell.length_b   1.000
_cell.length_c   1.000
_cell.angle_alpha   90.00
_cell.angle_beta   90.00
_cell.angle_gamma   90.00
#
_symmetry.space_group_name_H-M   'P 1'
#
loop_
_entity.id
_entity.type
_entity.pdbx_description
1 polymer ?
#
loop_
_entity_poly.entity_id
_entity_poly.type
_entity_poly.pdbx_seq_one_letter_code
_entity_poly.pdbx_strand_id
1 'polypeptide(L)'
;IELAIAALNSQESPNIAATAREFGIIPSTLYRRFKGKTVSRADYTPYNRLLNDNEEKILVQFINLLSNRSLPPTVHIYKINL
;
A
#
# COMPACT_ATOMS: atom_id res chain seq x y z
N ILE A 1 -3.56 -1.00 -14.89
CA ILE A 1 -3.39 0.42 -14.49
C ILE A 1 -1.96 0.89 -14.75
N GLU A 2 -0.93 0.17 -14.29
CA GLU A 2 0.49 0.57 -14.50
C GLU A 2 0.84 0.84 -15.97
N LEU A 3 0.43 -0.03 -16.90
CA LEU A 3 0.66 0.18 -18.34
C LEU A 3 0.02 1.48 -18.86
N ALA A 4 -1.17 1.84 -18.38
CA ALA A 4 -1.85 3.07 -18.76
C ALA A 4 -1.17 4.31 -18.16
N ILE A 5 -0.58 4.19 -16.96
CA ILE A 5 0.23 5.25 -16.35
C ILE A 5 1.52 5.45 -17.15
N ALA A 6 2.18 4.36 -17.55
CA ALA A 6 3.39 4.42 -18.39
C ALA A 6 3.10 5.07 -19.74
N ALA A 7 1.98 4.72 -20.39
CA ALA A 7 1.54 5.34 -21.63
C ALA A 7 1.30 6.86 -21.46
N LEU A 8 0.67 7.28 -20.36
CA LEU A 8 0.51 8.71 -20.05
C LEU A 8 1.83 9.44 -19.82
N ASN A 9 2.78 8.81 -19.14
CA ASN A 9 4.12 9.38 -18.89
C ASN A 9 4.94 9.54 -20.17
N SER A 10 4.68 8.73 -21.21
CA SER A 10 5.35 8.86 -22.50
C SER A 10 4.80 9.97 -23.40
N GLN A 11 3.66 10.58 -23.05
CA GLN A 11 3.04 11.66 -23.83
C GLN A 11 3.59 13.02 -23.40
N GLU A 12 3.90 13.89 -24.36
CA GLU A 12 4.29 15.29 -24.09
C GLU A 12 3.16 16.06 -23.37
N SER A 13 1.91 15.79 -23.77
CA SER A 13 0.70 16.29 -23.12
C SER A 13 -0.22 15.11 -22.74
N PRO A 14 -0.31 14.75 -21.45
CA PRO A 14 -1.05 13.57 -21.01
C PRO A 14 -2.55 13.64 -21.31
N ASN A 15 -3.02 12.79 -22.22
CA ASN A 15 -4.44 12.64 -22.55
C ASN A 15 -5.06 11.48 -21.76
N ILE A 16 -5.57 11.80 -20.56
CA ILE A 16 -6.21 10.83 -19.66
C ILE A 16 -7.40 10.14 -20.34
N ALA A 17 -8.25 10.88 -21.04
CA ALA A 17 -9.50 10.34 -21.56
C ALA A 17 -9.28 9.33 -22.69
N ALA A 18 -8.36 9.63 -23.62
CA ALA A 18 -8.01 8.71 -24.71
C ALA A 18 -7.35 7.44 -24.15
N THR A 19 -6.33 7.61 -23.31
CA THR A 19 -5.61 6.48 -22.70
C THR A 19 -6.54 5.62 -21.82
N ALA A 20 -7.47 6.24 -21.09
CA ALA A 20 -8.46 5.50 -20.31
C ALA A 20 -9.35 4.60 -21.18
N ARG A 21 -9.79 5.07 -22.34
CA ARG A 21 -10.60 4.27 -23.28
C ARG A 21 -9.81 3.11 -23.88
N GLU A 22 -8.57 3.37 -24.29
CA GLU A 22 -7.67 2.36 -24.86
C GLU A 22 -7.45 1.18 -23.90
N PHE A 23 -7.26 1.48 -22.62
CA PHE A 23 -7.00 0.46 -21.59
C PHE A 23 -8.27 -0.03 -20.87
N GLY A 24 -9.46 0.43 -21.24
CA GLY A 24 -10.73 0.04 -20.60
C GLY A 24 -10.84 0.48 -19.13
N ILE A 25 -10.19 1.57 -18.74
CA ILE A 25 -10.16 2.09 -17.36
C ILE A 25 -11.10 3.28 -17.23
N ILE A 26 -11.76 3.44 -16.09
CA ILE A 26 -12.55 4.64 -15.81
C ILE A 26 -11.60 5.87 -15.75
N PRO A 27 -11.86 6.96 -16.49
CA PRO A 27 -10.96 8.13 -16.54
C PRO A 27 -10.64 8.73 -15.16
N SER A 28 -11.63 8.81 -14.27
CA SER A 28 -11.44 9.33 -12.90
C SER A 28 -10.53 8.44 -12.04
N THR A 29 -10.53 7.13 -12.29
CA THR A 29 -9.62 6.19 -11.64
C THR A 29 -8.20 6.35 -12.17
N LEU A 30 -8.04 6.41 -13.50
CA LEU A 30 -6.73 6.63 -14.11
C LEU A 30 -6.13 7.97 -13.69
N TYR A 31 -6.94 9.03 -13.65
CA TYR A 31 -6.53 10.35 -13.17
C TYR A 31 -6.02 10.32 -11.73
N ARG A 32 -6.78 9.72 -10.80
CA ARG A 32 -6.37 9.63 -9.38
C ARG A 32 -5.08 8.85 -9.20
N ARG A 33 -4.92 7.74 -9.94
CA ARG A 33 -3.70 6.94 -9.95
C ARG A 33 -2.51 7.73 -10.49
N PHE A 34 -2.67 8.36 -11.66
CA PHE A 34 -1.63 9.17 -12.32
C PHE A 34 -1.18 10.36 -11.47
N LYS A 35 -2.11 11.03 -10.77
CA LYS A 35 -1.79 12.14 -9.86
C LYS A 35 -1.32 11.71 -8.47
N GLY A 36 -1.12 10.42 -8.23
CA GLY A 36 -0.67 9.91 -6.91
C GLY A 36 -1.71 10.04 -5.80
N LYS A 37 -2.98 10.33 -6.10
CA LYS A 37 -4.05 10.46 -5.10
C LYS A 37 -4.48 9.12 -4.50
N THR A 38 -4.15 8.02 -5.18
CA THR A 38 -4.46 6.66 -4.74
C THR A 38 -3.30 5.75 -5.09
N VAL A 39 -2.87 4.92 -4.15
CA VAL A 39 -1.78 3.93 -4.33
C VAL A 39 -2.32 2.50 -4.32
N SER A 40 -1.51 1.54 -4.76
CA SER A 40 -1.90 0.13 -4.72
C SER A 40 -2.20 -0.29 -3.27
N ARG A 41 -2.88 -1.42 -3.08
CA ARG A 41 -3.11 -1.93 -1.71
C ARG A 41 -1.81 -2.30 -1.00
N ALA A 42 -0.80 -2.73 -1.76
CA ALA A 42 0.50 -3.11 -1.20
C ALA A 42 1.30 -1.87 -0.76
N ASP A 43 1.17 -0.77 -1.50
CA ASP A 43 1.87 0.48 -1.21
C ASP A 43 1.08 1.42 -0.28
N TYR A 44 -0.13 1.01 0.13
CA TYR A 44 -0.97 1.83 0.99
C TYR A 44 -0.53 1.73 2.44
N THR A 45 -0.04 2.86 2.98
CA THR A 45 0.20 3.02 4.41
C THR A 45 -0.99 3.74 5.05
N PRO A 46 -1.70 3.13 6.01
CA PRO A 46 -2.79 3.80 6.72
C PRO A 46 -2.27 4.93 7.60
N TYR A 47 -2.98 6.08 7.61
CA TYR A 47 -2.63 7.23 8.44
C TYR A 47 -2.74 6.98 9.95
N ASN A 48 -3.55 6.00 10.35
CA ASN A 48 -3.81 5.63 11.74
C ASN A 48 -2.95 4.44 12.21
N ARG A 49 -1.80 4.21 11.57
CA ARG A 49 -0.87 3.16 11.97
C ARG A 49 -0.15 3.58 13.26
N LEU A 50 -0.17 2.71 14.26
CA LEU A 50 0.51 2.94 15.54
C LEU A 50 1.97 2.47 15.55
N LEU A 51 2.30 1.52 14.68
CA LEU A 51 3.61 0.88 14.61
C LEU A 51 4.29 1.21 13.28
N ASN A 52 5.60 1.37 13.28
CA ASN A 52 6.38 1.43 12.05
C ASN A 52 6.65 0.03 11.47
N ASP A 53 7.17 -0.03 10.24
CA ASP A 53 7.44 -1.30 9.55
C ASP A 53 8.35 -2.26 10.34
N ASN A 54 9.34 -1.73 11.05
CA ASN A 54 10.26 -2.54 11.83
C ASN A 54 9.56 -3.09 13.09
N GLU A 55 8.76 -2.27 13.77
CA GLU A 55 7.99 -2.69 14.95
C GLU A 55 6.98 -3.78 14.61
N GLU A 56 6.25 -3.64 13.51
CA GLU A 56 5.33 -4.69 13.06
C GLU A 56 6.08 -5.96 12.68
N LYS A 57 7.22 -5.85 12.00
CA LYS A 57 8.05 -7.02 11.65
C LYS A 57 8.52 -7.76 12.90
N ILE A 58 8.99 -7.04 13.91
CA ILE A 58 9.41 -7.62 15.19
C ILE A 58 8.22 -8.30 15.88
N LEU A 59 7.06 -7.65 15.89
CA LEU A 59 5.84 -8.20 16.50
C LEU A 59 5.41 -9.51 15.82
N VAL A 60 5.41 -9.56 14.49
CA VAL A 60 5.09 -10.77 13.71
C VAL A 60 6.10 -11.89 14.00
N GLN A 61 7.41 -11.58 14.01
CA GLN A 61 8.43 -12.56 14.34
C GLN A 61 8.24 -13.13 15.74
N PHE A 62 7.89 -12.28 16.71
CA PHE A 62 7.65 -12.69 18.09
C PHE A 62 6.38 -13.56 18.21
N ILE A 63 5.28 -13.20 17.56
CA ILE A 63 4.06 -14.01 17.51
C ILE A 63 4.34 -15.40 16.91
N ASN A 64 5.11 -15.44 15.82
CA ASN A 64 5.49 -16.70 15.19
C ASN A 64 6.39 -17.55 16.09
N LEU A 65 7.33 -16.93 16.80
CA LEU A 65 8.18 -17.62 17.78
C LEU A 65 7.35 -18.28 18.89
N LEU A 66 6.36 -17.57 19.44
CA LEU A 66 5.48 -18.11 20.48
C LEU A 66 4.57 -19.21 19.94
N SER A 67 3.97 -18.99 18.78
CA SER A 67 3.10 -19.97 18.12
C SER A 67 3.83 -21.29 17.82
N ASN A 68 5.07 -21.20 17.32
CA ASN A 68 5.93 -22.37 17.06
C ASN A 68 6.30 -23.13 18.35
N ARG A 69 6.26 -22.46 19.50
CA ARG A 69 6.48 -23.06 20.82
C ARG A 69 5.18 -23.48 21.51
N SER A 70 4.04 -23.38 20.83
CA SER A 70 2.70 -23.58 21.38
C SER A 70 2.44 -22.71 22.63
N LEU A 71 3.12 -21.57 22.73
CA LEU A 71 2.91 -20.57 23.77
C LEU A 71 1.93 -19.51 23.25
N PRO A 72 0.95 -19.07 24.05
CA PRO A 72 0.07 -17.99 23.64
C PRO A 72 0.87 -16.67 23.52
N PRO A 73 0.51 -15.77 22.60
CA PRO A 73 1.08 -14.42 22.53
C PRO A 73 0.98 -13.73 23.89
N THR A 74 2.11 -13.40 24.52
CA THR A 74 2.10 -12.77 25.83
C THR A 74 1.56 -11.33 25.71
N VAL A 75 0.42 -11.06 26.35
CA VAL A 75 -0.31 -9.78 26.33
C VAL A 75 0.49 -8.57 26.87
N HIS A 76 1.67 -8.76 27.45
CA HIS A 76 2.46 -7.69 28.11
C HIS A 76 3.32 -6.84 27.16
N ILE A 77 3.15 -6.93 25.84
CA ILE A 77 4.00 -6.24 24.85
C ILE A 77 3.53 -4.80 24.54
N TYR A 78 2.47 -4.29 25.17
CA TYR A 78 1.88 -2.99 24.84
C TYR A 78 2.53 -1.75 25.50
N LYS A 79 3.83 -1.76 25.81
CA LYS A 79 4.55 -0.54 26.18
C LYS A 79 5.78 -0.34 25.29
N ILE A 80 5.52 0.01 24.04
CA ILE A 80 6.49 0.80 23.26
C ILE A 80 6.29 2.24 23.72
N ASN A 81 7.23 2.77 24.51
CA ASN A 81 7.17 4.16 24.97
C ASN A 81 7.28 5.10 23.75
N LEU A 82 6.34 6.04 23.66
CA LEU A 82 6.34 7.20 22.77
C LEU A 82 7.49 8.16 23.10
#